data_AF-A0A954LB78-F1
#
_entry.id   AF-A0A954LB78-F1
#
_cell.length_a   1.000
_cell.length_b   1.000
_cell.length_c   1.000
_cell.angle_alpha   90.00
_cell.angle_beta   90.00
_cell.angle_gamma   90.00
#
_symmetry.space_group_name_H-M   'P 1'
#
loop_
_entity.id
_entity.type
_entity.pdbx_description
1 polymer ?
#
loop_
_entity_poly.entity_id
_entity_poly.type
_entity_poly.pdbx_seq_one_letter_code
_entity_poly.pdbx_strand_id
1 'polypeptide(L)'
;MQATIRHFLELIRFSHTVFALPFALLAAILAWAQDDTQFRVTDLGGILVCMVTARSAAMAFNRLVDRKIDAGNPRTAKRHLPAGLLSTTSVTIFTVVMSIAFVAATLL
;
A
#
# COMPACT_ATOMS: atom_id res chain seq x y z
N MET A 1 -7.82 6.55 24.83
CA MET A 1 -8.06 7.10 23.47
C MET A 1 -6.76 7.31 22.68
N GLN A 2 -5.72 7.93 23.24
CA GLN A 2 -4.43 8.12 22.56
C GLN A 2 -3.65 6.81 22.28
N ALA A 3 -3.72 5.82 23.17
CA ALA A 3 -3.03 4.54 23.00
C ALA A 3 -3.57 3.70 21.82
N THR A 4 -4.88 3.74 21.59
CA THR A 4 -5.57 3.02 20.50
C THR A 4 -5.20 3.57 19.12
N ILE A 5 -5.05 4.89 19.00
CA ILE A 5 -4.59 5.56 17.77
C ILE A 5 -3.14 5.17 17.46
N ARG A 6 -2.29 5.10 18.48
CA ARG A 6 -0.88 4.72 18.35
C ARG A 6 -0.71 3.29 17.83
N HIS A 7 -1.51 2.34 18.33
CA HIS A 7 -1.51 0.98 17.82
C HIS A 7 -2.08 0.85 16.40
N PHE A 8 -3.06 1.67 16.02
CA PHE A 8 -3.57 1.71 14.65
C PHE A 8 -2.52 2.24 13.65
N LEU A 9 -1.72 3.22 14.07
CA LEU A 9 -0.63 3.82 13.27
C LEU A 9 0.62 2.92 13.16
N GLU A 10 0.87 2.03 14.13
CA GLU A 10 1.92 1.01 14.06
C GLU A 10 1.52 -0.20 13.20
N LEU A 11 0.21 -0.48 13.08
CA LEU A 11 -0.31 -1.63 12.33
C LEU A 11 -0.22 -1.42 10.81
N ILE A 12 -0.43 -0.19 10.36
CA ILE A 12 0.01 0.24 9.03
C ILE A 12 1.53 0.39 9.17
N ARG A 13 2.33 -0.28 8.34
CA ARG A 13 3.77 0.02 8.28
C ARG A 13 3.97 1.43 7.70
N PHE A 14 3.58 2.46 8.44
CA PHE A 14 3.63 3.86 8.04
C PHE A 14 5.06 4.24 7.68
N SER A 15 6.03 3.70 8.42
CA SER A 15 7.46 3.80 8.14
C SER A 15 7.79 3.48 6.69
N HIS A 16 7.27 2.37 6.16
CA HIS A 16 7.54 1.96 4.78
C HIS A 16 6.96 2.95 3.76
N THR A 17 5.74 3.44 3.98
CA THR A 17 5.09 4.43 3.11
C THR A 17 5.76 5.80 3.21
N VAL A 18 6.17 6.21 4.42
CA VAL A 18 6.97 7.41 4.69
C VAL A 18 8.33 7.34 3.99
N PHE A 19 8.98 6.18 3.94
CA PHE A 19 10.23 6.03 3.17
C PHE A 19 10.04 6.18 1.66
N ALA A 20 8.86 5.85 1.12
CA ALA A 20 8.56 6.02 -0.30
C ALA A 20 8.09 7.44 -0.63
N LEU A 21 7.62 8.20 0.36
CA LEU A 21 7.03 9.52 0.20
C LEU A 21 7.98 10.55 -0.44
N PRO A 22 9.27 10.63 -0.04
CA PRO A 22 10.21 11.55 -0.68
C PRO A 22 10.35 11.31 -2.19
N PHE A 23 10.33 10.05 -2.64
CA PHE A 23 10.45 9.73 -4.05
C PHE A 23 9.20 10.14 -4.84
N ALA A 24 8.01 9.91 -4.27
CA ALA A 24 6.76 10.33 -4.89
C ALA A 24 6.62 11.86 -4.94
N LEU A 25 7.00 12.55 -3.87
CA LEU A 25 6.99 14.02 -3.84
C LEU A 25 8.03 14.61 -4.78
N LEU A 26 9.23 14.02 -4.89
CA LEU A 26 10.22 14.43 -5.86
C LEU A 26 9.69 14.30 -7.28
N ALA A 27 9.07 13.17 -7.62
CA ALA A 27 8.44 12.98 -8.92
C ALA A 27 7.32 13.99 -9.18
N ALA A 28 6.50 14.31 -8.18
CA ALA A 28 5.45 15.31 -8.27
C ALA A 28 6.02 16.72 -8.51
N ILE A 29 7.08 17.10 -7.80
CA ILE A 29 7.78 18.38 -7.98
C ILE A 29 8.38 18.46 -9.39
N LEU A 30 9.01 17.40 -9.88
CA LEU A 30 9.54 17.35 -11.25
C LEU A 30 8.43 17.47 -12.30
N ALA A 31 7.26 16.87 -12.04
CA ALA A 31 6.11 17.00 -12.92
C ALA A 31 5.55 18.43 -12.91
N TRP A 32 5.41 19.06 -11.75
CA TRP A 32 4.93 20.44 -11.59
C TRP A 32 5.94 21.52 -12.02
N ALA A 33 7.20 21.17 -12.18
CA ALA A 33 8.22 22.08 -12.67
C ALA A 33 8.11 22.35 -14.18
N GLN A 34 7.20 21.69 -14.89
CA GLN A 34 6.97 21.91 -16.32
C GLN A 34 6.04 23.11 -16.55
N ASP A 35 6.34 23.90 -17.60
CA ASP A 35 5.69 25.20 -17.86
C ASP A 35 4.16 25.11 -18.02
N ASP A 36 3.63 23.97 -18.44
CA ASP A 36 2.19 23.73 -18.66
C ASP A 36 1.45 23.14 -17.44
N THR A 37 2.13 22.95 -16.32
CA THR A 37 1.55 22.27 -15.15
C THR A 37 1.32 23.22 -13.99
N GLN A 38 0.07 23.28 -13.52
CA GLN A 38 -0.29 24.02 -12.30
C GLN A 38 -0.32 23.10 -11.10
N PHE A 39 0.20 23.59 -9.97
CA PHE A 39 0.09 22.87 -8.71
C PHE A 39 -1.38 22.76 -8.29
N ARG A 40 -1.87 21.52 -8.13
CA ARG A 40 -3.22 21.23 -7.64
C ARG A 40 -3.14 20.35 -6.41
N VAL A 41 -3.83 20.78 -5.35
CA VAL A 41 -3.93 20.01 -4.09
C VAL A 41 -4.65 18.67 -4.32
N THR A 42 -5.52 18.59 -5.34
CA THR A 42 -6.18 17.35 -5.75
C THR A 42 -5.16 16.29 -6.18
N ASP A 43 -4.15 16.67 -6.96
CA ASP A 43 -3.13 15.76 -7.48
C ASP A 43 -2.26 15.24 -6.33
N LEU A 44 -1.94 16.10 -5.35
CA LEU A 44 -1.23 15.67 -4.14
C LEU A 44 -2.06 14.63 -3.36
N GLY A 45 -3.36 14.86 -3.20
CA GLY A 45 -4.27 13.90 -2.58
C GLY A 45 -4.33 12.57 -3.36
N GLY A 46 -4.47 12.65 -4.68
CA GLY A 46 -4.48 11.50 -5.59
C GLY A 46 -3.20 10.68 -5.49
N ILE A 47 -2.02 11.32 -5.50
CA ILE A 47 -0.71 10.67 -5.34
C ILE A 47 -0.65 9.90 -4.02
N LEU A 48 -1.09 10.51 -2.91
CA LEU A 48 -1.08 9.85 -1.60
C LEU A 48 -2.00 8.62 -1.58
N VAL A 49 -3.21 8.73 -2.12
CA VAL A 49 -4.16 7.61 -2.22
C VAL A 49 -3.58 6.50 -3.11
N CYS A 50 -3.02 6.87 -4.26
CA CYS A 50 -2.36 5.96 -5.19
C CYS A 50 -1.21 5.19 -4.52
N MET A 51 -0.36 5.88 -3.74
CA MET A 51 0.75 5.24 -3.03
C MET A 51 0.29 4.21 -2.01
N VAL A 52 -0.74 4.55 -1.21
CA VAL A 52 -1.25 3.66 -0.16
C VAL A 52 -1.93 2.44 -0.77
N THR A 53 -2.77 2.64 -1.78
CA THR A 53 -3.53 1.57 -2.45
C THR A 53 -2.60 0.64 -3.23
N ALA A 54 -1.70 1.18 -4.06
CA ALA A 54 -0.74 0.39 -4.83
C ALA A 54 0.16 -0.47 -3.93
N ARG A 55 0.69 0.11 -2.84
CA ARG A 55 1.55 -0.63 -1.91
C ARG A 55 0.78 -1.73 -1.18
N SER A 56 -0.46 -1.44 -0.78
CA SER A 56 -1.31 -2.40 -0.07
C SER A 56 -1.69 -3.57 -0.99
N ALA A 57 -2.05 -3.29 -2.25
CA ALA A 57 -2.27 -4.30 -3.27
C ALA A 57 -1.02 -5.17 -3.49
N ALA A 58 0.14 -4.55 -3.71
CA ALA A 58 1.40 -5.28 -3.95
C ALA A 58 1.79 -6.18 -2.77
N MET A 59 1.66 -5.70 -1.53
CA MET A 59 2.01 -6.50 -0.35
C MET A 59 1.04 -7.67 -0.14
N ALA A 60 -0.25 -7.46 -0.37
CA ALA A 60 -1.25 -8.51 -0.28
C ALA A 60 -1.08 -9.55 -1.40
N PHE A 61 -0.80 -9.09 -2.61
CA PHE A 61 -0.52 -9.94 -3.77
C PHE A 61 0.71 -10.82 -3.54
N ASN A 62 1.83 -10.24 -3.10
CA ASN A 62 3.05 -11.00 -2.80
C ASN A 62 2.76 -12.11 -1.77
N ARG A 63 2.01 -11.80 -0.70
CA ARG A 63 1.63 -12.81 0.29
C ARG A 63 0.71 -13.89 -0.27
N LEU A 64 -0.19 -13.54 -1.19
CA LEU A 64 -1.13 -14.48 -1.82
C LEU A 64 -0.39 -15.49 -2.70
N VAL A 65 0.51 -15.01 -3.57
CA VAL A 65 1.29 -15.84 -4.49
C VAL A 65 2.34 -16.64 -3.74
N ASP A 66 3.06 -16.01 -2.81
CA ASP A 66 4.15 -16.65 -2.07
C ASP A 66 3.67 -17.61 -0.99
N ARG A 67 2.35 -17.78 -0.75
CA ARG A 67 1.83 -18.57 0.39
C ARG A 67 2.45 -19.97 0.52
N LYS A 68 2.64 -20.65 -0.61
CA LYS A 68 3.16 -22.03 -0.66
C LYS A 68 4.67 -22.04 -0.40
N ILE A 69 5.37 -21.04 -0.91
CA ILE A 69 6.82 -20.85 -0.74
C ILE A 69 7.11 -20.44 0.72
N ASP A 70 6.31 -19.52 1.26
CA ASP A 70 6.41 -19.06 2.64
C ASP A 70 6.09 -20.17 3.65
N ALA A 71 5.20 -21.11 3.33
CA ALA A 71 4.92 -22.27 4.18
C ALA A 71 6.12 -23.23 4.29
N GLY A 72 6.95 -23.34 3.24
CA GLY A 72 8.14 -24.19 3.23
C GLY A 72 9.38 -23.56 3.87
N ASN A 73 9.35 -22.26 4.20
CA ASN A 73 10.49 -21.56 4.76
C ASN A 73 10.36 -21.37 6.28
N PRO A 74 11.27 -21.93 7.11
CA PRO A 74 11.22 -21.81 8.58
C PRO A 74 11.10 -20.36 9.09
N ARG A 75 11.62 -19.40 8.33
CA ARG A 75 11.59 -17.97 8.67
C ARG A 75 10.24 -17.31 8.40
N THR A 76 9.47 -17.80 7.42
CA THR A 76 8.21 -17.17 6.99
C THR A 76 6.98 -18.06 7.20
N ALA A 77 7.16 -19.30 7.66
CA ALA A 77 6.09 -20.24 7.98
C ALA A 77 5.10 -19.72 9.04
N LYS A 78 5.53 -18.84 9.95
CA LYS A 78 4.67 -18.20 10.98
C LYS A 78 3.85 -17.01 10.46
N ARG A 79 3.96 -16.64 9.17
CA ARG A 79 3.18 -15.53 8.62
C ARG A 79 1.68 -15.89 8.58
N HIS A 80 0.84 -14.85 8.64
CA HIS A 80 -0.62 -15.00 8.76
C HIS A 80 -1.28 -15.87 7.68
N LEU A 81 -0.78 -15.87 6.45
CA LEU A 81 -1.34 -16.67 5.35
C LEU A 81 -0.92 -18.16 5.40
N PRO A 82 0.38 -18.51 5.52
CA PRO A 82 0.79 -19.91 5.69
C PRO A 82 0.37 -20.51 7.03
N ALA A 83 0.20 -19.71 8.08
CA ALA A 83 -0.31 -20.15 9.38
C ALA A 83 -1.85 -20.28 9.44
N GLY A 84 -2.57 -19.98 8.35
CA GLY A 84 -4.03 -20.10 8.28
C GLY A 84 -4.83 -19.07 9.09
N LEU A 85 -4.18 -18.04 9.64
CA LEU A 85 -4.81 -16.99 10.44
C LEU A 85 -5.64 -16.02 9.58
N LEU A 86 -5.33 -15.91 8.28
CA LEU A 86 -6.10 -15.12 7.32
C LEU A 86 -6.57 -16.01 6.17
N SER A 87 -7.86 -15.91 5.83
CA SER A 87 -8.42 -16.61 4.67
C SER A 87 -7.82 -16.07 3.37
N THR A 88 -7.43 -17.00 2.50
CA THR A 88 -6.92 -16.67 1.15
C THR A 88 -7.94 -15.87 0.34
N THR A 89 -9.24 -16.15 0.52
CA THR A 89 -10.33 -15.39 -0.09
C THR A 89 -10.33 -13.94 0.38
N SER A 90 -10.19 -13.69 1.68
CA SER A 90 -10.16 -12.32 2.23
C SER A 90 -8.97 -11.52 1.70
N VAL A 91 -7.79 -12.14 1.59
CA VAL A 91 -6.60 -11.47 1.02
C VAL A 91 -6.73 -11.23 -0.49
N THR A 92 -7.39 -12.14 -1.20
CA THR A 92 -7.68 -11.95 -2.63
C THR A 92 -8.65 -10.78 -2.83
N ILE A 93 -9.76 -10.75 -2.09
CA ILE A 93 -10.72 -9.64 -2.12
C ILE A 93 -10.03 -8.32 -1.77
N PHE A 94 -9.22 -8.29 -0.71
CA PHE A 94 -8.48 -7.10 -0.33
C PHE A 94 -7.54 -6.63 -1.44
N THR A 95 -6.80 -7.54 -2.07
CA THR A 95 -5.92 -7.21 -3.21
C THR A 95 -6.72 -6.57 -4.34
N VAL A 96 -7.84 -7.19 -4.74
CA VAL A 96 -8.71 -6.67 -5.82
C VAL A 96 -9.28 -5.30 -5.47
N VAL A 97 -9.80 -5.12 -4.26
CA VAL A 97 -10.35 -3.83 -3.80
C VAL A 97 -9.28 -2.74 -3.81
N MET A 98 -8.07 -3.03 -3.33
CA MET A 98 -6.97 -2.07 -3.36
C MET A 98 -6.50 -1.74 -4.79
N SER A 99 -6.49 -2.72 -5.70
CA SER A 99 -6.18 -2.49 -7.11
C SER A 99 -7.24 -1.61 -7.79
N ILE A 100 -8.53 -1.84 -7.52
CA ILE A 100 -9.62 -0.99 -8.03
C ILE A 100 -9.51 0.41 -7.45
N ALA A 101 -9.27 0.53 -6.14
CA ALA A 101 -9.10 1.83 -5.48
C ALA A 101 -7.91 2.61 -6.05
N PHE A 102 -6.82 1.92 -6.40
CA PHE A 102 -5.67 2.53 -7.08
C PHE A 102 -6.06 3.14 -8.43
N VAL A 103 -6.75 2.37 -9.28
CA VAL A 103 -7.19 2.85 -10.59
C VAL A 103 -8.23 3.97 -10.45
N ALA A 104 -9.15 3.88 -9.50
CA ALA A 104 -10.10 4.96 -9.24
C ALA A 104 -9.39 6.24 -8.77
N ALA A 105 -8.31 6.13 -8.00
CA ALA A 105 -7.55 7.27 -7.51
C ALA A 105 -6.78 8.01 -8.62
N THR A 106 -6.49 7.38 -9.76
CA THR A 106 -5.89 8.08 -10.92
C THR A 106 -6.87 8.99 -11.66
N LEU A 107 -8.15 8.99 -11.28
CA LEU A 107 -9.18 9.87 -11.85
C LEU A 107 -9.35 11.19 -11.07
N LEU A 108 -8.64 11.35 -9.94
CA LEU A 108 -8.59 12.57 -9.13
C LEU A 108 -7.62 13.59 -9.73
#